data_AF-D4CA51-F1
#
_entry.id   AF-D4CA51-F1
#
_cell.length_a   1.000
_cell.length_b   1.000
_cell.length_c   1.000
_cell.angle_alpha   90.00
_cell.angle_beta   90.00
_cell.angle_gamma   90.00
#
_symmetry.space_group_name_H-M   'P 1'
#
loop_
_entity.id
_entity.type
_entity.pdbx_description
1 polymer ?
#
loop_
_entity_poly.entity_id
_entity_poly.type
_entity_poly.pdbx_seq_one_letter_code
_entity_poly.pdbx_strand_id
1 'polypeptide(L)' 'MAAPLNAKRLQADTPCAAGDCCYECLSPSRLCRATVILERPVNGMEAEVVFVNEPLGY' A
#
# COMPACT_ATOMS: atom_id res chain seq x y z
N MET A 1 4.92 0.78 6.80
CA MET A 1 4.15 -0.05 5.84
C MET A 1 2.74 0.50 5.73
N ALA A 2 2.32 0.89 4.52
CA ALA A 2 1.05 1.58 4.29
C ALA A 2 -0.17 0.63 4.26
N ALA A 3 -0.05 -0.49 3.53
CA ALA A 3 -1.18 -1.40 3.28
C ALA A 3 -1.84 -2.03 4.53
N PRO A 4 -1.13 -2.47 5.58
CA PRO A 4 -1.77 -3.00 6.79
C PRO A 4 -2.59 -1.95 7.55
N LEU A 5 -2.08 -0.71 7.66
CA LEU A 5 -2.81 0.40 8.28
C LEU A 5 -4.06 0.75 7.46
N ASN A 6 -3.99 0.70 6.13
CA ASN A 6 -5.18 0.83 5.28
C ASN A 6 -6.21 -0.26 5.53
N ALA A 7 -5.76 -1.51 5.61
CA ALA A 7 -6.62 -2.66 5.80
C ALA A 7 -7.39 -2.53 7.12
N LYS A 8 -6.73 -2.05 8.18
CA LYS A 8 -7.35 -1.67 9.46
C LYS A 8 -8.39 -0.57 9.30
N ARG A 9 -8.01 0.55 8.67
CA ARG A 9 -8.90 1.71 8.44
C ARG A 9 -10.16 1.33 7.67
N LEU A 10 -10.03 0.47 6.67
CA LEU A 10 -11.13 -0.02 5.84
C LEU A 10 -11.87 -1.24 6.42
N GLN A 11 -11.43 -1.76 7.56
CA GLN A 11 -11.95 -3.00 8.16
C GLN A 11 -12.02 -4.16 7.15
N ALA A 12 -11.00 -4.26 6.28
CA ALA A 12 -10.97 -5.23 5.20
C ALA A 12 -10.82 -6.65 5.76
N ASP A 13 -11.53 -7.62 5.16
CA ASP A 13 -11.45 -9.04 5.54
C ASP A 13 -10.12 -9.69 5.11
N THR A 14 -9.06 -9.31 5.80
CA THR A 14 -7.68 -9.72 5.52
C THR A 14 -6.93 -9.92 6.83
N PRO A 15 -5.94 -10.82 6.89
CA PRO A 15 -5.09 -10.99 8.08
C PRO A 15 -4.36 -9.69 8.45
N CYS A 16 -4.06 -8.83 7.46
CA CYS A 16 -3.42 -7.53 7.68
C CYS A 16 -4.28 -6.54 8.49
N ALA A 17 -5.61 -6.64 8.41
CA ALA A 17 -6.52 -5.80 9.19
C ALA A 17 -6.62 -6.27 10.65
N ALA A 18 -6.59 -7.59 10.88
CA ALA A 18 -6.67 -8.17 12.22
C ALA A 18 -5.33 -8.16 12.98
N GLY A 19 -4.21 -8.26 12.26
CA GLY A 19 -2.88 -8.37 12.85
C GLY A 19 -2.17 -7.05 13.10
N ASP A 20 -0.87 -7.10 13.35
CA ASP A 20 0.00 -5.95 13.68
C ASP A 20 0.98 -5.59 12.55
N CYS A 21 1.20 -6.51 11.62
CA CYS A 21 2.16 -6.38 10.53
C CYS A 21 1.56 -6.81 9.17
N CYS A 22 2.41 -6.84 8.14
CA CYS A 22 2.05 -7.41 6.84
C CYS A 22 2.23 -8.92 6.88
N TYR A 23 1.28 -9.65 6.29
CA TYR A 23 1.33 -11.10 6.19
C TYR A 23 1.35 -11.52 4.72
N GLU A 24 1.72 -12.78 4.48
CA GLU A 24 1.53 -13.43 3.18
C GLU A 24 0.03 -13.64 2.91
N CYS A 25 -0.62 -12.57 2.43
CA CYS A 25 -2.06 -12.49 2.30
C CYS A 25 -2.52 -13.12 0.98
N LEU A 26 -3.35 -14.16 1.09
CA LEU A 26 -4.05 -14.82 -0.01
C LEU A 26 -5.57 -14.55 -0.01
N SER A 27 -6.06 -13.66 0.87
CA SER A 27 -7.49 -13.32 0.94
C SER A 27 -7.99 -12.77 -0.40
N PRO A 28 -9.19 -13.16 -0.87
CA PRO A 28 -9.86 -12.51 -2.00
C PRO A 28 -10.02 -11.00 -1.81
N SER A 29 -10.11 -10.54 -0.56
CA SER A 29 -10.20 -9.13 -0.15
C SER A 29 -8.84 -8.42 -0.08
N ARG A 30 -7.75 -9.05 -0.54
CA ARG A 30 -6.41 -8.43 -0.59
C ARG A 30 -6.42 -7.15 -1.44
N LEU A 31 -6.10 -6.04 -0.80
CA LEU A 31 -6.01 -4.72 -1.43
C LEU A 31 -4.63 -4.43 -2.06
N CYS A 32 -3.53 -4.93 -1.47
CA CYS A 32 -2.16 -4.74 -1.98
C CYS A 32 -1.74 -5.83 -3.00
N ARG A 33 -2.55 -6.06 -4.04
CA ARG A 33 -2.34 -7.14 -5.03
C ARG A 33 -1.46 -6.76 -6.22
N ALA A 34 -1.18 -5.48 -6.42
CA ALA A 34 -0.42 -4.98 -7.55
C ALA A 34 0.93 -4.42 -7.10
N THR A 35 1.96 -4.65 -7.91
CA THR A 35 3.26 -3.96 -7.83
C THR A 35 3.45 -3.20 -9.13
N VAL A 36 3.80 -1.92 -9.05
CA VAL A 36 4.07 -1.07 -10.21
C VAL A 36 5.55 -0.72 -10.21
N ILE A 37 6.21 -0.89 -11.36
CA ILE A 37 7.58 -0.46 -11.60
C ILE A 37 7.53 0.62 -12.67
N LEU A 38 7.92 1.84 -12.32
CA LEU A 38 7.98 2.98 -13.24
C LEU A 38 9.44 3.33 -13.50
N GLU A 39 9.97 2.98 -14.66
CA GLU A 39 11.37 3.30 -15.03
C GLU A 39 11.54 4.75 -15.47
N ARG A 40 10.50 5.34 -16.09
CA ARG A 40 10.45 6.72 -16.57
C ARG A 40 9.01 7.25 -16.50
N PRO A 41 8.79 8.58 -16.42
CA PRO A 41 7.46 9.15 -16.50
C PRO A 41 6.74 8.70 -17.79
N VAL A 42 5.47 8.33 -17.67
CA VAL A 42 4.62 8.04 -18.83
C VAL A 42 4.41 9.32 -19.63
N ASN A 43 4.33 9.22 -20.95
CA ASN A 43 4.13 10.38 -21.82
C ASN A 43 2.93 11.24 -21.36
N GLY A 44 3.16 12.54 -21.19
CA GLY A 44 2.14 13.49 -20.73
C GLY A 44 1.97 13.57 -19.21
N MET A 45 2.79 12.87 -18.42
CA MET A 45 2.82 12.94 -16.97
C MET A 45 4.16 13.50 -16.49
N GLU A 46 4.11 14.50 -15.60
CA GLU A 46 5.27 14.91 -14.80
C GLU A 46 5.34 14.02 -13.54
N ALA A 47 6.55 13.58 -13.19
CA ALA A 47 6.77 12.77 -11.99
C ALA A 47 7.91 13.35 -11.16
N GLU A 48 7.64 13.56 -9.87
CA GLU A 48 8.61 13.99 -8.86
C GLU A 48 8.56 12.98 -7.71
N VAL A 49 9.73 12.61 -7.18
CA VAL A 49 9.85 11.73 -6.01
C VAL A 49 10.26 12.57 -4.81
N VAL A 50 9.35 12.69 -3.84
CA VAL A 50 9.58 13.41 -2.60
C VAL A 50 9.80 12.41 -1.46
N PHE A 51 10.97 12.47 -0.83
CA PHE A 51 11.25 11.70 0.39
C PHE A 51 10.78 12.47 1.60
N VAL A 52 9.71 12.01 2.23
CA VAL A 52 9.19 12.58 3.48
C VAL A 52 9.63 11.67 4.62
N ASN A 53 10.56 12.14 5.45
CA ASN A 53 11.12 11.39 6.58
C ASN A 53 10.22 11.47 7.84
N GLU A 54 8.90 11.39 7.65
CA GLU A 54 7.92 11.56 8.73
C GLU A 54 6.82 10.50 8.64
N PRO A 55 6.16 10.17 9.77
CA PRO A 55 5.00 9.27 9.76
C PRO A 55 3.79 9.97 9.12
N LEU A 56 3.63 9.80 7.80
CA LEU A 56 2.49 10.31 7.04
C LEU A 56 1.17 9.53 7.28
N GLY A 57 1.21 8.51 8.12
CA GLY A 57 0.04 7.69 8.48
C GLY A 57 -0.47 6.79 7.36
N TYR A 58 -1.76 6.43 7.50
CA TYR A 58 -2.65 5.86 6.48
C TYR A 58 -4.10 6.24 6.78
#